data_AF-A0A6G4UC53-F1
#
_entry.id   AF-A0A6G4UC53-F1
#
_cell.length_a   1.000
_cell.length_b   1.000
_cell.length_c   1.000
_cell.angle_alpha   90.00
_cell.angle_beta   90.00
_cell.angle_gamma   90.00
#
_symmetry.space_group_name_H-M   'P 1'
#
loop_
_entity.id
_entity.type
_entity.pdbx_description
1 polymer ?
#
loop_
_entity_poly.entity_id
_entity_poly.type
_entity_poly.pdbx_seq_one_letter_code
_entity_poly.pdbx_strand_id
1 'polypeptide(L)'
;MTATAMPMPMPTPTAEHRISQSSLRLSLAPPDSSPALLDGAWWPRSRDLSAELPALTAALDPRWGRITRVALNPTHWPATPRKVPVAGRVLHVGWFKDEQDPHKLLLLSYRIGRWDLLVIPPGTPEATAAWLMAAAADPLRTGTASELMAEAARRQRSAAADRDQEAVWDAEGGHGPPAAIPRPGTPLVPLRPEGG
;
A
#
# COMPACT_ATOMS: atom_id res chain seq x y z
N MET A 1 53.81 41.13 -19.34
CA MET A 1 53.31 40.37 -18.19
C MET A 1 51.81 40.21 -18.33
N THR A 2 51.33 39.04 -18.75
CA THR A 2 49.92 38.64 -18.59
C THR A 2 49.86 37.12 -18.70
N ALA A 3 49.75 36.45 -17.56
CA ALA A 3 49.62 35.01 -17.47
C ALA A 3 48.17 34.61 -17.78
N THR A 4 47.96 33.89 -18.88
CA THR A 4 46.66 33.27 -19.17
C THR A 4 46.54 32.04 -18.27
N ALA A 5 45.63 32.10 -17.30
CA ALA A 5 45.30 30.96 -16.45
C ALA A 5 44.49 29.95 -17.29
N MET A 6 45.01 28.74 -17.48
CA MET A 6 44.26 27.63 -18.05
C MET A 6 43.22 27.17 -17.01
N PRO A 7 41.92 27.03 -17.35
CA PRO A 7 40.97 26.46 -16.42
C PRO A 7 41.28 24.97 -16.22
N MET A 8 41.53 24.58 -14.97
CA MET A 8 41.65 23.18 -14.56
C MET A 8 40.33 22.44 -14.87
N PRO A 9 40.37 21.20 -15.41
CA PRO A 9 39.17 20.38 -15.49
C PRO A 9 38.70 20.05 -14.08
N MET A 10 37.47 20.46 -13.74
CA MET A 10 36.81 19.97 -12.54
C MET A 10 36.70 18.44 -12.64
N PRO A 11 36.98 17.67 -11.58
CA PRO A 11 36.65 16.27 -11.58
C PRO A 11 35.13 16.17 -11.74
N THR A 12 34.68 15.66 -12.88
CA THR A 12 33.30 15.20 -13.03
C THR A 12 33.02 14.28 -11.85
N PRO A 13 32.02 14.55 -10.98
CA PRO A 13 31.59 13.55 -10.03
C PRO A 13 31.14 12.37 -10.87
N THR A 14 31.95 11.33 -10.82
CA THR A 14 31.74 10.03 -11.41
C THR A 14 30.26 9.68 -11.32
N ALA A 15 29.63 9.39 -12.46
CA ALA A 15 28.27 8.88 -12.56
C ALA A 15 28.14 7.43 -12.00
N GLU A 16 29.03 7.04 -11.09
CA GLU A 16 29.04 5.78 -10.35
C GLU A 16 28.44 6.04 -8.96
N HIS A 17 27.14 5.79 -8.84
CA HIS A 17 26.34 5.51 -7.61
C HIS A 17 24.94 6.11 -7.66
N ARG A 18 24.62 6.94 -8.65
CA ARG A 18 23.23 7.37 -8.90
C ARG A 18 22.42 6.30 -9.64
N ILE A 19 22.77 5.02 -9.50
CA ILE A 19 21.80 3.94 -9.68
C ILE A 19 20.94 3.99 -8.43
N SER A 20 19.98 4.91 -8.48
CA SER A 20 18.71 4.89 -7.78
C SER A 20 18.65 3.91 -6.62
N GLN A 21 19.03 4.39 -5.44
CA GLN A 21 18.26 4.08 -4.24
C GLN A 21 16.85 4.66 -4.45
N SER A 22 16.11 4.10 -5.41
CA SER A 22 14.68 4.30 -5.54
C SER A 22 14.11 3.87 -4.21
N SER A 23 13.73 4.86 -3.41
CA SER A 23 13.25 4.72 -2.03
C SER A 23 12.38 3.47 -1.90
N LEU A 24 12.98 2.40 -1.40
CA LEU A 24 12.31 1.12 -1.23
C LEU A 24 11.10 1.37 -0.33
N ARG A 25 9.91 1.02 -0.80
CA ARG A 25 8.67 1.18 -0.02
C ARG A 25 8.54 -0.03 0.90
N LEU A 26 9.14 0.09 2.08
CA LEU A 26 9.24 -0.97 3.07
C LEU A 26 8.88 -0.43 4.45
N SER A 27 7.96 -1.09 5.13
CA SER A 27 7.54 -0.83 6.50
C SER A 27 7.77 -2.08 7.33
N LEU A 28 8.42 -1.95 8.49
CA LEU A 28 8.88 -3.07 9.30
C LEU A 28 8.39 -2.92 10.73
N ALA A 29 7.97 -4.02 11.34
CA ALA A 29 7.69 -4.06 12.76
C ALA A 29 8.99 -3.85 13.57
N PRO A 30 8.90 -3.26 14.78
CA PRO A 30 10.05 -3.15 15.68
C PRO A 30 10.60 -4.53 16.04
N PRO A 31 11.94 -4.71 16.10
CA PRO A 31 12.57 -6.03 16.28
C PRO A 31 12.27 -6.73 17.61
N ASP A 32 11.83 -6.00 18.64
CA ASP A 32 11.53 -6.53 19.97
C ASP A 32 10.03 -6.84 20.19
N SER A 33 9.26 -6.87 19.10
CA SER A 33 7.83 -7.10 19.14
C SER A 33 7.52 -8.58 19.35
N SER A 34 6.52 -8.88 20.20
CA SER A 34 5.89 -10.20 20.34
C SER A 34 5.61 -10.84 18.97
N PRO A 35 5.52 -12.18 18.85
CA PRO A 35 5.44 -12.85 17.54
C PRO A 35 4.21 -12.39 16.75
N ALA A 36 4.42 -11.42 15.88
CA ALA A 36 3.48 -11.01 14.86
C ALA A 36 3.51 -12.07 13.75
N LEU A 37 2.36 -12.32 13.12
CA LEU A 37 2.30 -13.25 12.00
C LEU A 37 3.00 -12.70 10.75
N LEU A 38 3.23 -11.39 10.73
CA LEU A 38 3.94 -10.63 9.70
C LEU A 38 4.94 -9.70 10.40
N ASP A 39 6.16 -9.66 9.90
CA ASP A 39 7.22 -8.80 10.41
C ASP A 39 7.27 -7.44 9.69
N GLY A 40 6.38 -7.23 8.71
CA GLY A 40 6.26 -5.98 7.97
C GLY A 40 5.56 -6.11 6.63
N ALA A 41 5.65 -5.04 5.85
CA ALA A 41 5.11 -4.95 4.50
C ALA A 41 6.12 -4.36 3.52
N TRP A 42 6.09 -4.91 2.32
CA TRP A 42 6.85 -4.47 1.18
C TRP A 42 5.91 -4.13 0.01
N TRP A 43 6.07 -2.93 -0.53
CA TRP A 43 5.33 -2.47 -1.69
C TRP A 43 6.26 -2.37 -2.92
N PRO A 44 6.39 -3.46 -3.71
CA PRO A 44 7.15 -3.43 -4.95
C PRO A 44 6.65 -2.36 -5.93
N ARG A 45 7.56 -1.84 -6.76
CA ARG A 45 7.19 -0.95 -7.87
C ARG A 45 6.71 -1.73 -9.09
N SER A 46 7.25 -2.93 -9.28
CA SER A 46 6.97 -3.82 -10.40
C SER A 46 6.79 -5.27 -9.94
N ARG A 47 6.23 -6.13 -10.80
CA ARG A 47 6.15 -7.58 -10.55
C ARG A 47 7.38 -8.34 -11.06
N ASP A 48 8.50 -7.66 -11.24
CA ASP A 48 9.75 -8.28 -11.66
C ASP A 48 10.64 -8.55 -10.45
N LEU A 49 10.66 -9.80 -9.98
CA LEU A 49 11.49 -10.21 -8.85
C LEU A 49 12.98 -9.97 -9.08
N SER A 50 13.46 -10.07 -10.32
CA SER A 50 14.89 -9.93 -10.61
C SER A 50 15.36 -8.48 -10.45
N ALA A 51 14.49 -7.52 -10.76
CA ALA A 51 14.76 -6.09 -10.58
C ALA A 51 14.55 -5.63 -9.13
N GLU A 52 13.58 -6.22 -8.43
CA GLU A 52 13.11 -5.76 -7.14
C GLU A 52 13.87 -6.38 -5.94
N LEU A 53 14.22 -7.66 -6.01
CA LEU A 53 14.92 -8.37 -4.92
C LEU A 53 16.29 -7.79 -4.57
N PRO A 54 17.13 -7.31 -5.51
CA PRO A 54 18.40 -6.66 -5.18
C PRO A 54 18.23 -5.43 -4.29
N ALA A 55 17.24 -4.57 -4.59
CA ALA A 55 16.98 -3.38 -3.78
C ALA A 55 16.41 -3.74 -2.40
N LEU A 56 15.51 -4.71 -2.34
CA LEU A 56 14.95 -5.23 -1.09
C LEU A 56 16.05 -5.79 -0.18
N THR A 57 16.87 -6.72 -0.70
CA THR A 57 17.95 -7.34 0.07
C THR A 57 19.00 -6.33 0.52
N ALA A 58 19.37 -5.35 -0.31
CA ALA A 58 20.31 -4.29 0.08
C ALA A 58 19.80 -3.45 1.28
N ALA A 59 18.50 -3.18 1.37
CA ALA A 59 17.92 -2.42 2.48
C ALA A 59 17.79 -3.24 3.78
N LEU A 60 17.72 -4.56 3.65
CA LEU A 60 17.53 -5.50 4.75
C LEU A 60 18.86 -6.05 5.29
N ASP A 61 19.89 -6.19 4.46
CA ASP A 61 21.20 -6.72 4.84
C ASP A 61 21.82 -6.04 6.07
N PRO A 62 21.80 -4.70 6.22
CA PRO A 62 22.36 -4.02 7.40
C PRO A 62 21.58 -4.30 8.69
N ARG A 63 20.29 -4.58 8.58
CA ARG A 63 19.39 -4.76 9.74
C ARG A 63 19.28 -6.22 10.14
N TRP A 64 19.21 -7.12 9.15
CA TRP A 64 18.86 -8.53 9.36
C TRP A 64 19.94 -9.53 8.97
N GLY A 65 21.09 -9.00 8.55
CA GLY A 65 22.17 -9.78 8.00
C GLY A 65 21.83 -10.33 6.61
N ARG A 66 22.75 -11.15 6.13
CA ARG A 66 22.76 -11.65 4.76
C ARG A 66 21.57 -12.57 4.49
N ILE A 67 20.63 -12.10 3.67
CA ILE A 67 19.51 -12.91 3.16
C ILE A 67 20.04 -13.87 2.09
N THR A 68 19.67 -15.15 2.21
CA THR A 68 20.16 -16.22 1.31
C THR A 68 19.05 -16.92 0.55
N ARG A 69 17.82 -16.89 1.07
CA ARG A 69 16.66 -17.50 0.42
C ARG A 69 15.41 -16.65 0.60
N VAL A 70 14.62 -16.59 -0.47
CA VAL A 70 13.29 -15.99 -0.49
C VAL A 70 12.30 -17.06 -0.93
N ALA A 71 11.12 -17.11 -0.34
CA ALA A 71 10.02 -17.94 -0.81
C ALA A 71 8.73 -17.11 -0.93
N LEU A 72 7.92 -17.43 -1.95
CA LEU A 72 6.68 -16.70 -2.25
C LEU A 72 5.66 -17.59 -2.94
N ASN A 73 4.43 -17.10 -3.04
CA ASN A 73 3.42 -17.71 -3.88
C ASN A 73 3.50 -17.14 -5.31
N PRO A 74 3.60 -17.97 -6.37
CA PRO A 74 3.76 -17.49 -7.75
C PRO A 74 2.49 -16.84 -8.33
N THR A 75 1.34 -16.90 -7.66
CA THR A 75 0.02 -16.46 -8.18
C THR A 75 0.02 -15.02 -8.70
N HIS A 76 0.77 -14.11 -8.06
CA HIS A 76 0.83 -12.69 -8.45
C HIS A 76 2.12 -12.30 -9.15
N TRP A 77 3.00 -13.26 -9.46
CA TRP A 77 4.31 -13.02 -10.04
C TRP A 77 4.41 -13.66 -11.42
N PRO A 78 4.50 -12.87 -12.51
CA PRO A 78 4.50 -13.38 -13.88
C PRO A 78 5.76 -14.21 -14.20
N ALA A 79 6.88 -13.90 -13.55
CA ALA A 79 8.12 -14.66 -13.65
C ALA A 79 8.68 -14.95 -12.25
N THR A 80 9.00 -16.21 -11.99
CA THR A 80 9.62 -16.66 -10.74
C THR A 80 10.99 -17.27 -11.03
N PRO A 81 12.05 -16.45 -11.18
CA PRO A 81 13.40 -16.96 -11.41
C PRO A 81 13.89 -17.69 -10.16
N ARG A 82 14.41 -18.93 -10.28
CA ARG A 82 14.92 -19.71 -9.12
C ARG A 82 16.16 -19.10 -8.45
N LYS A 83 16.90 -18.26 -9.19
CA LYS A 83 18.18 -17.69 -8.80
C LYS A 83 18.22 -16.25 -9.27
N VAL A 84 18.46 -15.31 -8.35
CA VAL A 84 18.59 -13.89 -8.67
C VAL A 84 19.97 -13.41 -8.20
N PRO A 85 20.78 -12.79 -9.08
CA PRO A 85 22.04 -12.20 -8.67
C PRO A 85 21.76 -10.94 -7.84
N VAL A 86 22.36 -10.85 -6.66
CA VAL A 86 22.22 -9.76 -5.70
C VAL A 86 23.61 -9.45 -5.17
N ALA A 87 24.12 -8.23 -5.31
CA ALA A 87 25.38 -7.79 -4.68
C ALA A 87 26.54 -8.81 -4.75
N GLY A 88 26.78 -9.42 -5.92
CA GLY A 88 27.83 -10.42 -6.13
C GLY A 88 27.56 -11.82 -5.55
N ARG A 89 26.34 -12.10 -5.10
CA ARG A 89 25.88 -13.42 -4.63
C ARG A 89 24.61 -13.86 -5.33
N VAL A 90 24.27 -15.14 -5.21
CA VAL A 90 23.02 -15.70 -5.74
C VAL A 90 22.00 -15.82 -4.61
N LEU A 91 20.87 -15.14 -4.77
CA LEU A 91 19.69 -15.31 -3.92
C LEU A 91 18.83 -16.44 -4.49
N HIS A 92 18.54 -17.44 -3.65
CA HIS A 92 17.67 -18.54 -4.03
C HIS A 92 16.21 -18.15 -3.84
N VAL A 93 15.41 -18.23 -4.90
CA VAL A 93 13.97 -17.98 -4.85
C VAL A 93 13.24 -19.32 -4.95
N GLY A 94 12.54 -19.69 -3.90
CA GLY A 94 11.59 -20.78 -3.88
C GLY A 94 10.17 -20.28 -4.09
N TRP A 95 9.27 -21.19 -4.46
CA TRP A 95 7.85 -20.89 -4.51
C TRP A 95 7.03 -22.09 -4.10
N PHE A 96 5.90 -21.81 -3.46
CA PHE A 96 4.92 -22.81 -3.05
C PHE A 96 3.55 -22.23 -3.34
N LYS A 97 2.75 -22.91 -4.17
CA LYS A 97 1.48 -22.35 -4.64
C LYS A 97 0.34 -22.59 -3.66
N ASP A 98 0.26 -23.79 -3.11
CA ASP A 98 -0.89 -24.22 -2.31
C ASP A 98 -0.70 -23.92 -0.81
N GLU A 99 0.53 -23.96 -0.32
CA GLU A 99 0.85 -23.83 1.12
C GLU A 99 1.19 -22.40 1.56
N GLN A 100 1.57 -21.53 0.62
CA GLN A 100 1.97 -20.15 0.95
C GLN A 100 0.86 -19.17 0.61
N ASP A 101 0.68 -18.19 1.48
CA ASP A 101 -0.24 -17.09 1.25
C ASP A 101 0.16 -16.30 -0.03
N PRO A 102 -0.79 -16.02 -0.95
CA PRO A 102 -0.56 -15.28 -2.19
C PRO A 102 0.16 -13.93 -2.01
N HIS A 103 -0.08 -13.27 -0.90
CA HIS A 103 0.42 -11.94 -0.58
C HIS A 103 1.57 -11.97 0.43
N LYS A 104 2.23 -13.12 0.61
CA LYS A 104 3.32 -13.26 1.57
C LYS A 104 4.66 -13.54 0.89
N LEU A 105 5.70 -12.88 1.39
CA LEU A 105 7.09 -13.05 1.02
C LEU A 105 7.86 -13.51 2.26
N LEU A 106 8.34 -14.74 2.22
CA LEU A 106 9.21 -15.31 3.23
C LEU A 106 10.67 -14.97 2.90
N LEU A 107 11.42 -14.43 3.85
CA LEU A 107 12.86 -14.26 3.74
C LEU A 107 13.56 -15.09 4.82
N LEU A 108 14.67 -15.73 4.43
CA LEU A 108 15.51 -16.51 5.32
C LEU A 108 16.92 -15.91 5.35
N SER A 109 17.35 -15.58 6.57
CA SER A 109 18.69 -15.14 6.93
C SER A 109 19.33 -16.19 7.83
N TYR A 110 20.59 -16.54 7.57
CA TYR A 110 21.32 -17.50 8.40
C TYR A 110 21.54 -17.03 9.84
N ARG A 111 21.57 -15.70 10.07
CA ARG A 111 21.87 -15.15 11.40
C ARG A 111 20.62 -14.87 12.24
N ILE A 112 19.55 -14.41 11.61
CA ILE A 112 18.36 -13.90 12.31
C ILE A 112 17.15 -14.82 12.13
N GLY A 113 17.19 -15.74 11.16
CA GLY A 113 16.13 -16.73 10.95
C GLY A 113 15.15 -16.32 9.86
N ARG A 114 13.86 -16.36 10.18
CA ARG A 114 12.75 -16.29 9.22
C ARG A 114 11.97 -14.99 9.40
N TRP A 115 11.66 -14.32 8.29
CA TRP A 115 10.81 -13.13 8.24
C TRP A 115 9.67 -13.32 7.25
N ASP A 116 8.46 -12.98 7.65
CA ASP A 116 7.23 -13.04 6.85
C ASP A 116 6.79 -11.60 6.52
N LEU A 117 6.93 -11.17 5.27
CA LEU A 117 6.50 -9.84 4.80
C LEU A 117 5.21 -9.92 3.98
N LEU A 118 4.32 -8.95 4.18
CA LEU A 118 3.19 -8.68 3.28
C LEU A 118 3.70 -8.07 1.97
N VAL A 119 3.32 -8.64 0.82
CA VAL A 119 3.54 -8.07 -0.51
C VAL A 119 2.30 -7.31 -0.96
N ILE A 120 2.42 -5.99 -1.07
CA ILE A 120 1.36 -5.12 -1.57
C ILE A 120 1.49 -5.05 -3.11
N PRO A 121 0.46 -5.39 -3.90
CA PRO A 121 0.53 -5.28 -5.35
C PRO A 121 0.88 -3.84 -5.79
N PRO A 122 1.68 -3.64 -6.86
CA PRO A 122 2.10 -2.31 -7.30
C PRO A 122 0.94 -1.41 -7.74
N GLY A 123 -0.16 -1.99 -8.21
CA GLY A 123 -1.39 -1.27 -8.59
C GLY A 123 -2.32 -0.91 -7.43
N THR A 124 -1.93 -1.20 -6.18
CA THR A 124 -2.73 -0.84 -4.99
C THR A 124 -2.76 0.69 -4.82
N PRO A 125 -3.93 1.31 -4.58
CA PRO A 125 -4.02 2.74 -4.30
C PRO A 125 -3.15 3.14 -3.11
N GLU A 126 -2.55 4.34 -3.16
CA GLU A 126 -1.57 4.78 -2.17
C GLU A 126 -2.13 4.80 -0.74
N ALA A 127 -3.35 5.30 -0.54
CA ALA A 127 -4.00 5.30 0.77
C ALA A 127 -4.17 3.88 1.33
N THR A 128 -4.55 2.92 0.48
CA THR A 128 -4.68 1.52 0.85
C THR A 128 -3.32 0.89 1.16
N ALA A 129 -2.30 1.19 0.35
CA ALA A 129 -0.94 0.70 0.56
C ALA A 129 -0.33 1.25 1.84
N ALA A 130 -0.54 2.53 2.16
CA ALA A 130 -0.10 3.15 3.40
C ALA A 130 -0.77 2.50 4.62
N TRP A 131 -2.08 2.25 4.55
CA TRP A 131 -2.79 1.53 5.60
C TRP A 131 -2.27 0.10 5.79
N LEU A 132 -2.06 -0.65 4.70
CA LEU A 132 -1.48 -1.99 4.74
C LEU A 132 -0.06 -1.99 5.34
N MET A 133 0.75 -1.00 4.96
CA MET A 133 2.11 -0.85 5.50
C MET A 133 2.13 -0.55 6.99
N ALA A 134 1.18 0.24 7.49
CA ALA A 134 1.02 0.49 8.92
C ALA A 134 0.48 -0.75 9.64
N ALA A 135 -0.54 -1.39 9.08
CA ALA A 135 -1.18 -2.55 9.67
C ALA A 135 -0.26 -3.77 9.76
N ALA A 136 0.60 -4.00 8.78
CA ALA A 136 1.56 -5.09 8.79
C ALA A 136 2.79 -4.83 9.68
N ALA A 137 3.03 -3.57 10.06
CA ALA A 137 4.09 -3.20 10.99
C ALA A 137 3.58 -3.07 12.44
N ASP A 138 2.29 -3.30 12.69
CA ASP A 138 1.65 -3.25 14.00
C ASP A 138 1.85 -4.58 14.76
N PRO A 139 2.64 -4.59 15.86
CA PRO A 139 2.88 -5.77 16.69
C PRO A 139 1.63 -6.43 17.26
N LEU A 140 0.56 -5.65 17.46
CA LEU A 140 -0.68 -6.13 18.07
C LEU A 140 -1.57 -6.86 17.07
N ARG A 141 -1.22 -6.83 15.78
CA ARG A 141 -2.02 -7.41 14.72
C ARG A 141 -1.54 -8.82 14.38
N THR A 142 -2.43 -9.80 14.53
CA THR A 142 -2.13 -11.22 14.37
C THR A 142 -2.69 -11.85 13.09
N GLY A 143 -3.06 -11.04 12.09
CA GLY A 143 -3.69 -11.51 10.85
C GLY A 143 -2.70 -11.95 9.77
N THR A 144 -3.14 -12.85 8.89
CA THR A 144 -2.38 -13.28 7.70
C THR A 144 -2.32 -12.17 6.65
N ALA A 145 -1.38 -12.27 5.72
CA ALA A 145 -1.26 -11.36 4.60
C ALA A 145 -2.57 -11.25 3.79
N SER A 146 -3.23 -12.38 3.52
CA SER A 146 -4.51 -12.43 2.83
C SER A 146 -5.66 -11.80 3.63
N GLU A 147 -5.70 -11.97 4.96
CA GLU A 147 -6.71 -11.31 5.80
C GLU A 147 -6.57 -9.79 5.80
N LEU A 148 -5.33 -9.28 5.87
CA LEU A 148 -5.07 -7.84 5.75
C LEU A 148 -5.50 -7.32 4.37
N MET A 149 -5.19 -8.05 3.29
CA MET A 149 -5.62 -7.69 1.94
C MET A 149 -7.14 -7.71 1.78
N ALA A 150 -7.83 -8.70 2.35
CA ALA A 150 -9.28 -8.79 2.32
C ALA A 150 -9.94 -7.64 3.10
N GLU A 151 -9.36 -7.24 4.23
CA GLU A 151 -9.81 -6.10 5.01
C GLU A 151 -9.58 -4.78 4.28
N ALA A 152 -8.42 -4.60 3.65
CA ALA A 152 -8.16 -3.45 2.77
C ALA A 152 -9.20 -3.35 1.65
N ALA A 153 -9.55 -4.48 1.02
CA ALA A 153 -10.57 -4.52 -0.04
C ALA A 153 -11.99 -4.22 0.48
N ARG A 154 -12.31 -4.56 1.73
CA ARG A 154 -13.57 -4.14 2.36
C ARG A 154 -13.60 -2.63 2.59
N ARG A 155 -12.55 -2.08 3.20
CA ARG A 155 -12.41 -0.63 3.45
C ARG A 155 -12.51 0.19 2.16
N GLN A 156 -11.85 -0.27 1.09
CA GLN A 156 -11.90 0.41 -0.21
C GLN A 156 -13.31 0.44 -0.81
N ARG A 157 -14.07 -0.65 -0.68
CA ARG A 157 -15.45 -0.73 -1.17
C ARG A 157 -16.40 0.17 -0.38
N SER A 158 -16.29 0.19 0.95
CA SER A 158 -17.08 1.09 1.79
C SER A 158 -16.82 2.55 1.45
N ALA A 159 -15.54 2.95 1.35
CA ALA A 159 -15.18 4.32 1.00
C ALA A 159 -15.60 4.73 -0.42
N ALA A 160 -15.74 3.77 -1.35
CA ALA A 160 -16.30 4.03 -2.67
C ALA A 160 -17.82 4.25 -2.59
N ALA A 161 -18.53 3.41 -1.84
CA ALA A 161 -19.98 3.55 -1.63
C ALA A 161 -20.34 4.88 -0.95
N ASP A 162 -19.57 5.31 0.05
CA ASP A 162 -19.78 6.60 0.73
C ASP A 162 -19.64 7.77 -0.25
N ARG A 163 -18.64 7.74 -1.15
CA ARG A 163 -18.45 8.76 -2.19
C ARG A 163 -19.56 8.76 -3.22
N ASP A 164 -20.04 7.58 -3.63
CA ASP A 164 -21.15 7.47 -4.57
C ASP A 164 -22.44 8.03 -3.95
N GLN A 165 -22.68 7.75 -2.66
CA GLN A 165 -23.82 8.32 -1.92
C GLN A 165 -23.72 9.85 -1.78
N GLU A 166 -22.53 10.39 -1.48
CA GLU A 166 -22.29 11.84 -1.41
C GLU A 166 -22.52 12.51 -2.78
N ALA A 167 -22.03 11.92 -3.87
CA ALA A 167 -22.26 12.44 -5.22
C ALA A 167 -23.74 12.41 -5.63
N VAL A 168 -24.51 11.40 -5.18
CA VAL A 168 -25.96 11.35 -5.37
C VAL A 168 -26.66 12.44 -4.56
N TRP A 169 -26.25 12.66 -3.30
CA TRP A 169 -26.79 13.72 -2.46
C TRP A 169 -26.52 15.11 -3.03
N ASP A 170 -25.33 15.35 -3.60
CA ASP A 170 -24.97 16.60 -4.27
C ASP A 170 -25.72 16.81 -5.60
N ALA A 171 -26.04 15.72 -6.31
CA ALA A 171 -26.82 15.77 -7.55
C ALA A 171 -28.32 16.08 -7.32
N GLU A 172 -28.84 15.83 -6.11
CA GLU A 172 -30.25 16.06 -5.74
C GLU A 172 -30.48 17.39 -4.99
N GLY A 173 -29.43 18.17 -4.76
CA GLY A 173 -29.49 19.47 -4.09
C GLY A 173 -30.24 20.54 -4.88
N GLY A 174 -31.58 20.56 -4.81
CA GLY A 174 -32.36 21.64 -5.43
C GLY A 174 -33.88 21.59 -5.50
N HIS A 175 -34.60 20.95 -4.58
CA HIS A 175 -35.98 21.39 -4.30
C HIS A 175 -36.13 21.66 -2.80
N GLY A 176 -36.28 22.94 -2.46
CA GLY A 176 -36.68 23.36 -1.13
C GLY A 176 -38.00 22.68 -0.73
N PRO A 177 -38.38 22.78 0.57
CA PRO A 177 -39.65 22.22 1.03
C PRO A 177 -40.77 22.68 0.11
N PRO A 178 -41.74 21.81 -0.26
CA PRO A 178 -42.80 22.19 -1.18
C PRO A 178 -43.46 23.46 -0.67
N ALA A 179 -43.44 24.51 -1.48
CA ALA A 179 -44.13 25.75 -1.19
C ALA A 179 -45.56 25.40 -0.80
N ALA A 180 -45.93 25.78 0.43
CA ALA A 180 -47.28 25.60 0.95
C ALA A 180 -48.26 26.22 -0.04
N ILE A 181 -49.03 25.37 -0.71
CA ILE A 181 -50.13 25.80 -1.57
C ILE A 181 -51.11 26.56 -0.66
N PRO A 182 -51.40 27.85 -0.90
CA PRO A 182 -52.45 28.51 -0.15
C PRO A 182 -53.77 27.79 -0.46
N ARG A 183 -54.39 27.24 0.58
CA ARG A 183 -55.68 26.56 0.49
C ARG A 183 -56.72 27.55 -0.08
N PRO A 184 -57.55 27.14 -1.07
CA PRO A 184 -58.62 28.00 -1.57
C PRO A 184 -59.60 28.30 -0.43
N GLY A 185 -59.96 29.58 -0.34
CA GLY A 185 -60.75 30.16 0.74
C GLY A 185 -62.04 29.40 1.01
N THR A 186 -62.28 29.13 2.28
CA THR A 186 -63.58 28.76 2.83
C THR A 186 -64.61 29.81 2.41
N PRO A 187 -65.72 29.43 1.75
CA PRO A 187 -66.79 30.39 1.49
C PRO A 187 -67.44 30.78 2.82
N LEU A 188 -67.59 32.08 3.02
CA LEU A 188 -68.42 32.69 4.06
C LEU A 188 -69.84 32.10 4.01
N VAL A 189 -70.27 31.48 5.11
CA VAL A 189 -71.70 31.36 5.42
C VAL A 189 -72.12 32.61 6.20
N PRO A 190 -73.16 33.34 5.76
CA PRO A 190 -73.61 34.54 6.44
C PRO A 190 -74.37 34.21 7.72
N LEU A 191 -74.19 35.08 8.72
CA LEU A 191 -75.05 35.16 9.91
C LEU A 191 -76.53 35.23 9.51
N ARG A 192 -77.38 34.51 10.24
CA ARG A 192 -78.72 34.99 10.55
C ARG A 192 -79.02 34.94 12.05
N PRO A 193 -79.85 35.86 12.55
CA PRO A 193 -79.89 36.21 13.95
C PRO A 193 -81.14 35.69 14.68
N GLU A 194 -80.96 35.54 16.00
CA GLU A 194 -81.86 35.91 17.10
C GLU A 194 -83.12 35.08 17.44
N GLY A 195 -83.32 34.97 18.76
CA GLY A 195 -84.59 34.78 19.46
C GLY A 195 -84.67 33.44 20.19
N GLY A 196 -84.87 33.34 21.49
CA GLY A 196 -85.22 34.29 22.55
C GLY A 196 -85.66 33.47 23.76
#